data_AF-A0A6A5Z9T7-F1
#
_entry.id   AF-A0A6A5Z9T7-F1
#
_cell.length_a   1.000
_cell.length_b   1.000
_cell.length_c   1.000
_cell.angle_alpha   90.00
_cell.angle_beta   90.00
_cell.angle_gamma   90.00
#
_symmetry.space_group_name_H-M   'P 1'
#
loop_
_entity.id
_entity.type
_entity.pdbx_description
1 polymer ?
#
loop_
_entity_poly.entity_id
_entity_poly.type
_entity_poly.pdbx_seq_one_letter_code
_entity_poly.pdbx_strand_id
1 'polypeptide(L)'
;MAVLAATDASVEPRSTHVSDSALRPFLRPTFDPTDYLNATLPSLSLSSVSSRPLKQGTSASLADLSTQTQDLLSQLNAHTTRLSAILTQLTDDVLRSGGRLAYEVEVLRGETIGLTESLTERLKADVDKFLPGGVSLEGKEAYDGTLSPAREEPAAEEAEKAVQGGATPSYISELRTLSTIRGRLETVIKVFGEAMHWTLPPSEISLTSSLISVSAPDPNSSGDQERKGREFASQLRSEISDLITGDEAGSEAAMVRIQALRDLATVWKGTAEEKARIKFVESLVKLVEERQRALEKEAAQRQRTGRSAVVQKPAPATQKTGGFLDNLSRLRGNR
;
A
#
# COMPACT_ATOMS: atom_id res chain seq x y z
N MET A 1 -29.72 25.22 5.66
CA MET A 1 -29.90 23.79 5.95
C MET A 1 -28.55 23.19 6.24
N ALA A 2 -28.44 22.55 7.41
CA ALA A 2 -27.44 21.57 7.84
C ALA A 2 -25.94 21.84 7.55
N VAL A 3 -25.29 22.55 8.48
CA VAL A 3 -23.85 22.34 8.73
C VAL A 3 -23.75 21.06 9.55
N LEU A 4 -23.18 20.02 8.95
CA LEU A 4 -22.93 18.74 9.60
C LEU A 4 -22.02 18.96 10.82
N ALA A 5 -22.58 18.75 12.01
CA ALA A 5 -21.82 18.56 13.22
C ALA A 5 -20.96 17.29 13.03
N ALA A 6 -19.69 17.50 12.67
CA ALA A 6 -18.70 16.44 12.66
C ALA A 6 -18.56 15.94 14.09
N THR A 7 -18.84 14.65 14.24
CA THR A 7 -18.87 13.88 15.48
C THR A 7 -17.67 14.17 16.37
N ASP A 8 -17.95 14.52 17.62
CA ASP A 8 -17.02 14.64 18.73
C ASP A 8 -16.45 13.24 19.06
N ALA A 9 -15.52 12.78 18.22
CA ALA A 9 -14.72 11.60 18.53
C ALA A 9 -13.75 12.01 19.64
N SER A 10 -14.13 11.71 20.88
CA SER A 10 -13.24 11.81 22.04
C SER A 10 -12.02 10.93 21.80
N VAL A 11 -10.93 11.53 21.30
CA VAL A 11 -9.67 10.83 21.10
C VAL A 11 -9.06 10.57 22.47
N GLU A 12 -9.07 9.31 22.88
CA GLU A 12 -8.40 8.90 24.12
C GLU A 12 -6.89 9.13 23.99
N PRO A 13 -6.24 9.63 25.06
CA PRO A 13 -4.81 9.87 25.05
C PRO A 13 -4.05 8.55 24.90
N ARG A 14 -3.25 8.44 23.84
CA ARG A 14 -2.47 7.21 23.53
C ARG A 14 -1.31 6.96 24.49
N SER A 15 -0.91 7.97 25.25
CA SER A 15 0.15 7.88 26.24
C SER A 15 -0.08 8.87 27.38
N THR A 16 0.49 8.56 28.55
CA THR A 16 0.45 9.41 29.75
C THR A 16 1.02 10.81 29.51
N HIS A 17 1.85 10.98 28.48
CA HIS A 17 2.47 12.26 28.14
C HIS A 17 1.51 13.23 27.41
N VAL A 18 0.40 12.72 26.84
CA VAL A 18 -0.60 13.51 26.10
C VAL A 18 -1.99 13.44 26.75
N SER A 19 -2.06 13.02 28.02
CA SER A 19 -3.31 12.95 28.79
C SER A 19 -3.84 14.31 29.26
N ASP A 20 -3.07 15.39 29.05
CA ASP A 20 -3.49 16.74 29.42
C ASP A 20 -4.73 17.17 28.63
N SER A 21 -5.72 17.72 29.32
CA SER A 21 -6.93 18.25 28.70
C SER A 21 -6.63 19.37 27.70
N ALA A 22 -5.57 20.14 27.92
CA ALA A 22 -5.15 21.21 26.99
C ALA A 22 -4.67 20.64 25.64
N LEU A 23 -4.22 19.38 25.59
CA LEU A 23 -3.67 18.74 24.40
C LEU A 23 -4.71 17.97 23.58
N ARG A 24 -5.90 17.71 24.14
CA ARG A 24 -7.00 16.98 23.47
C ARG A 24 -7.38 17.55 22.10
N PRO A 25 -7.47 18.88 21.89
CA PRO A 25 -7.80 19.42 20.56
C PRO A 25 -6.77 19.02 19.50
N PHE A 26 -5.49 19.00 19.86
CA PHE A 26 -4.37 18.68 18.97
C PHE A 26 -4.23 17.19 18.64
N LEU A 27 -4.86 16.31 19.43
CA LEU A 27 -4.89 14.87 19.18
C LEU A 27 -5.86 14.45 18.07
N ARG A 28 -6.73 15.37 17.62
CA ARG A 28 -7.74 15.08 16.60
C ARG A 28 -7.08 14.97 15.21
N PRO A 29 -7.36 13.91 14.43
CA PRO A 29 -6.83 13.76 13.07
C PRO A 29 -7.24 14.88 12.11
N THR A 30 -8.37 15.53 12.38
CA THR A 30 -8.94 16.64 11.59
C THR A 30 -8.73 18.00 12.28
N PHE A 31 -7.65 18.15 13.04
CA PHE A 31 -7.34 19.41 13.71
C PHE A 31 -7.05 20.51 12.68
N ASP A 32 -7.81 21.61 12.75
CA ASP A 32 -7.51 22.86 12.03
C ASP A 32 -7.08 23.94 13.04
N PRO A 33 -5.87 24.51 12.92
CA PRO A 33 -5.41 25.58 13.80
C PRO A 33 -6.29 26.83 13.71
N THR A 34 -6.89 27.11 12.55
CA THR A 34 -7.70 28.30 12.32
C THR A 34 -9.00 28.22 13.10
N ASP A 35 -9.72 27.10 12.96
CA ASP A 35 -10.93 26.82 13.73
C ASP A 35 -10.65 26.75 15.25
N TYR A 36 -9.51 26.20 15.66
CA TYR A 36 -9.10 26.18 17.06
C TYR A 36 -8.94 27.59 17.65
N LEU A 37 -8.24 28.49 16.96
CA LEU A 37 -8.08 29.87 17.42
C LEU A 37 -9.40 30.64 17.42
N ASN A 38 -10.24 30.44 16.39
CA ASN A 38 -11.56 31.06 16.32
C ASN A 38 -12.52 30.57 17.42
N ALA A 39 -12.38 29.32 17.87
CA ALA A 39 -13.17 28.76 18.95
C ALA A 39 -12.65 29.13 20.35
N THR A 40 -11.34 29.36 20.49
CA THR A 40 -10.70 29.67 21.78
C THR A 40 -10.64 31.16 22.10
N LEU A 41 -10.54 32.02 21.09
CA LEU A 41 -10.47 33.46 21.28
C LEU A 41 -11.88 34.11 21.21
N PRO A 42 -12.21 35.03 22.13
CA PRO A 42 -13.46 35.77 22.08
C PRO A 42 -13.50 36.72 20.88
N SER A 43 -14.70 36.98 20.34
CA SER A 43 -14.90 37.93 19.25
C SER A 43 -14.58 39.36 19.71
N LEU A 44 -13.89 40.15 18.87
CA LEU A 44 -13.55 41.53 19.18
C LEU A 44 -14.81 42.42 19.28
N SER A 45 -14.92 43.18 20.37
CA SER A 45 -15.91 44.25 20.49
C SER A 45 -15.44 45.48 19.69
N LEU A 46 -15.81 45.56 18.42
CA LEU A 46 -15.61 46.75 17.61
C LEU A 46 -16.73 47.73 17.96
N SER A 47 -16.41 48.74 18.79
CA SER A 47 -17.27 49.91 19.01
C SER A 47 -17.43 50.70 17.70
N SER A 48 -18.23 50.20 16.77
CA SER A 48 -18.67 50.96 15.61
C SER A 48 -19.93 50.34 15.00
N VAL A 49 -21.06 51.00 15.27
CA VAL A 49 -22.23 51.13 14.39
C VAL A 49 -22.80 49.82 13.80
N SER A 50 -23.72 49.18 14.53
CA SER A 50 -25.08 48.86 14.04
C SER A 50 -25.72 47.75 14.89
N SER A 51 -26.94 48.04 15.31
CA SER A 51 -27.83 47.23 16.13
C SER A 51 -28.24 45.90 15.50
N ARG A 52 -27.83 44.77 16.10
CA ARG A 52 -28.68 43.56 16.22
C ARG A 52 -28.17 42.62 17.31
N PRO A 53 -28.94 42.36 18.39
CA PRO A 53 -28.53 41.41 19.41
C PRO A 53 -28.87 39.99 18.91
N LEU A 54 -27.94 39.37 18.18
CA LEU A 54 -27.94 37.91 18.05
C LEU A 54 -26.95 37.37 19.07
N LYS A 55 -27.51 36.85 20.17
CA LYS A 55 -26.94 35.90 21.13
C LYS A 55 -25.44 35.60 20.95
N GLN A 56 -24.58 36.24 21.75
CA GLN A 56 -23.37 35.64 22.36
C GLN A 56 -22.62 36.70 23.19
N GLY A 57 -22.67 36.57 24.51
CA GLY A 57 -22.09 37.50 25.49
C GLY A 57 -20.58 37.36 25.69
N THR A 58 -19.79 37.35 24.62
CA THR A 58 -18.33 37.12 24.65
C THR A 58 -17.54 38.14 23.81
N SER A 59 -18.06 39.36 23.66
CA SER A 59 -17.31 40.41 22.97
C SER A 59 -16.25 41.03 23.91
N ALA A 60 -14.97 40.73 23.69
CA ALA A 60 -13.86 41.19 24.52
C ALA A 60 -13.20 42.46 23.95
N SER A 61 -12.56 43.26 24.80
CA SER A 61 -11.76 44.40 24.36
C SER A 61 -10.44 43.93 23.71
N LEU A 62 -9.82 44.78 22.88
CA LEU A 62 -8.53 44.45 22.24
C LEU A 62 -7.43 44.13 23.27
N ALA A 63 -7.42 44.83 24.39
CA ALA A 63 -6.44 44.63 25.46
C ALA A 63 -6.61 43.26 26.14
N ASP A 64 -7.85 42.86 26.41
CA ASP A 64 -8.16 41.56 27.02
C ASP A 64 -7.80 40.42 26.05
N LEU A 65 -8.13 40.57 24.77
CA LEU A 65 -7.79 39.59 23.74
C LEU A 65 -6.28 39.45 23.56
N SER A 66 -5.53 40.54 23.58
CA SER A 66 -4.07 40.53 23.51
C SER A 66 -3.48 39.74 24.68
N THR A 67 -3.98 39.99 25.89
CA THR A 67 -3.51 39.32 27.11
C THR A 67 -3.80 37.81 27.04
N GLN A 68 -5.04 37.44 26.69
CA GLN A 68 -5.46 36.04 26.55
C GLN A 68 -4.69 35.29 25.46
N THR A 69 -4.39 35.97 24.34
CA THR A 69 -3.60 35.37 23.26
C THR A 69 -2.15 35.15 23.69
N GLN A 70 -1.57 36.09 24.45
CA GLN A 70 -0.23 35.97 24.97
C GLN A 70 -0.10 34.84 26.00
N ASP A 71 -1.10 34.68 26.88
CA ASP A 71 -1.17 33.58 27.84
C ASP A 71 -1.29 32.22 27.13
N LEU A 72 -2.18 32.12 26.13
CA LEU A 72 -2.35 30.91 25.31
C LEU A 72 -1.06 30.57 24.57
N LEU A 73 -0.38 31.56 23.98
CA LEU A 73 0.89 31.34 23.28
C LEU A 73 1.99 30.87 24.25
N SER A 74 2.07 31.45 25.44
CA SER A 74 3.00 31.02 26.49
C SER A 74 2.73 29.57 26.91
N GLN A 75 1.46 29.21 27.10
CA GLN A 75 1.05 27.85 27.41
C GLN A 75 1.42 26.87 26.29
N LEU A 76 1.13 27.19 25.03
CA LEU A 76 1.50 26.35 23.89
C LEU A 76 3.02 26.19 23.74
N ASN A 77 3.79 27.25 23.98
CA ASN A 77 5.24 27.19 23.93
C ASN A 77 5.81 26.28 25.03
N ALA A 78 5.25 26.34 26.25
CA ALA A 78 5.61 25.45 27.34
C ALA A 78 5.30 23.98 27.01
N HIS A 79 4.10 23.70 26.48
CA HIS A 79 3.73 22.35 26.04
C HIS A 79 4.63 21.84 24.91
N THR A 80 4.96 22.69 23.92
CA THR A 80 5.84 22.34 22.80
C THR A 80 7.23 21.97 23.28
N THR A 81 7.81 22.78 24.16
CA THR A 81 9.14 22.51 24.74
C THR A 81 9.15 21.20 25.53
N ARG A 82 8.12 20.99 26.37
CA ARG A 82 7.97 19.75 27.14
C ARG A 82 7.81 18.52 26.27
N LEU A 83 6.93 18.55 25.27
CA LEU A 83 6.69 17.42 24.36
C LEU A 83 7.92 17.14 23.50
N SER A 84 8.66 18.18 23.07
CA SER A 84 9.93 18.00 22.37
C SER A 84 10.96 17.28 23.25
N ALA A 85 11.09 17.66 24.52
CA ALA A 85 12.00 16.99 25.45
C ALA A 85 11.63 15.51 25.67
N ILE A 86 10.33 15.23 25.84
CA ILE A 86 9.81 13.86 26.00
C ILE A 86 10.05 13.04 24.73
N LEU A 87 9.85 13.62 23.54
CA LEU A 87 10.10 12.94 22.27
C LEU A 87 11.57 12.56 22.13
N THR A 88 12.49 13.47 22.47
CA THR A 88 13.93 13.18 22.48
C THR A 88 14.25 12.04 23.44
N GLN A 89 13.69 12.07 24.66
CA GLN A 89 13.90 11.01 25.64
C GLN A 89 13.38 9.65 25.15
N LEU A 90 12.15 9.60 24.63
CA LEU A 90 11.58 8.35 24.09
C LEU A 90 12.38 7.82 22.91
N THR A 91 12.92 8.72 22.08
CA THR A 91 13.78 8.32 20.94
C THR A 91 15.09 7.71 21.44
N ASP A 92 15.73 8.29 22.45
CA ASP A 92 16.94 7.74 23.07
C ASP A 92 16.66 6.39 23.74
N ASP A 93 15.54 6.28 24.48
CA ASP A 93 15.12 5.03 25.12
C ASP A 93 14.86 3.92 24.09
N VAL A 94 14.28 4.24 22.93
CA VAL A 94 14.07 3.29 21.82
C VAL A 94 15.41 2.85 21.21
N LEU A 95 16.32 3.79 20.94
CA LEU A 95 17.64 3.47 20.38
C LEU A 95 18.46 2.62 21.36
N ARG A 96 18.40 2.93 22.65
CA ARG A 96 19.11 2.21 23.70
C ARG A 96 18.52 0.83 23.97
N SER A 97 17.19 0.71 24.00
CA SER A 97 16.51 -0.58 24.20
C SER A 97 16.64 -1.50 22.99
N GLY A 98 16.81 -0.97 21.77
CA GLY A 98 17.03 -1.76 20.56
C GLY A 98 18.24 -2.69 20.64
N GLY A 99 19.37 -2.22 21.17
CA GLY A 99 20.57 -3.04 21.35
C GLY A 99 20.39 -4.17 22.37
N ARG A 100 19.70 -3.89 23.49
CA ARG A 100 19.38 -4.89 24.51
C ARG A 100 18.39 -5.94 23.98
N LEU A 101 17.36 -5.50 23.27
CA LEU A 101 16.36 -6.39 22.69
C LEU A 101 16.99 -7.31 21.63
N ALA A 102 17.92 -6.80 20.81
CA ALA A 102 18.66 -7.62 19.86
C ALA A 102 19.46 -8.74 20.56
N TYR A 103 20.12 -8.44 21.68
CA TYR A 103 20.82 -9.46 22.48
C TYR A 103 19.84 -10.49 23.06
N GLU A 104 18.74 -10.04 23.67
CA GLU A 104 17.73 -10.95 24.24
C GLU A 104 17.11 -11.87 23.16
N VAL A 105 16.88 -11.35 21.94
CA VAL A 105 16.40 -12.13 20.80
C VAL A 105 17.44 -13.17 20.37
N GLU A 106 18.73 -12.81 20.30
CA GLU A 106 19.77 -13.76 19.91
C GLU A 106 20.00 -14.84 20.97
N VAL A 107 19.89 -14.49 22.26
CA VAL A 107 19.91 -15.47 23.36
C VAL A 107 18.72 -16.42 23.25
N LEU A 108 17.50 -15.91 23.09
CA LEU A 108 16.30 -16.75 22.93
C LEU A 108 16.38 -17.66 21.69
N ARG A 109 16.96 -17.16 20.60
CA ARG A 109 17.23 -17.95 19.41
C ARG A 109 18.21 -19.08 19.70
N GLY A 110 19.32 -18.79 20.38
CA GLY A 110 20.29 -19.79 20.80
C GLY A 110 19.68 -20.87 21.72
N GLU A 111 18.88 -20.46 22.70
CA GLU A 111 18.15 -21.38 23.59
C GLU A 111 17.13 -22.22 22.84
N THR A 112 16.40 -21.64 21.88
CA THR A 112 15.43 -22.36 21.05
C THR A 112 16.12 -23.38 20.14
N ILE A 113 17.26 -23.02 19.55
CA ILE A 113 18.08 -23.95 18.76
C ILE A 113 18.60 -25.08 19.66
N GLY A 114 19.15 -24.75 20.83
CA GLY A 114 19.64 -25.75 21.79
C GLY A 114 18.53 -26.68 22.32
N LEU A 115 17.32 -26.15 22.54
CA LEU A 115 16.15 -26.95 22.88
C LEU A 115 15.75 -27.88 21.73
N THR A 116 15.79 -27.37 20.50
CA THR A 116 15.48 -28.15 19.30
C THR A 116 16.46 -29.30 19.13
N GLU A 117 17.77 -29.04 19.20
CA GLU A 117 18.83 -30.05 19.13
C GLU A 117 18.68 -31.09 20.25
N SER A 118 18.42 -30.65 21.48
CA SER A 118 18.17 -31.56 22.60
C SER A 118 16.96 -32.47 22.35
N LEU A 119 15.87 -31.94 21.80
CA LEU A 119 14.67 -32.72 21.49
C LEU A 119 14.87 -33.67 20.30
N THR A 120 15.52 -33.22 19.22
CA THR A 120 15.63 -33.97 17.96
C THR A 120 16.79 -34.95 17.93
N GLU A 121 17.90 -34.66 18.60
CA GLU A 121 19.10 -35.50 18.56
C GLU A 121 19.27 -36.32 19.82
N ARG A 122 19.17 -35.68 20.99
CA ARG A 122 19.48 -36.32 22.27
C ARG A 122 18.30 -37.10 22.81
N LEU A 123 17.15 -36.44 22.93
CA LEU A 123 15.95 -36.99 23.55
C LEU A 123 15.12 -37.84 22.59
N LYS A 124 15.26 -37.64 21.27
CA LYS A 124 14.55 -38.43 20.25
C LYS A 124 14.75 -39.93 20.42
N ALA A 125 15.99 -40.38 20.62
CA ALA A 125 16.28 -41.79 20.81
C ALA A 125 15.70 -42.37 22.11
N ASP A 126 15.56 -41.55 23.15
CA ASP A 126 14.92 -41.97 24.40
C ASP A 126 13.39 -41.94 24.28
N VAL A 127 12.82 -40.92 23.61
CA VAL A 127 11.39 -40.84 23.29
C VAL A 127 10.95 -42.01 22.42
N ASP A 128 11.75 -42.41 21.43
CA ASP A 128 11.46 -43.57 20.57
C ASP A 128 11.44 -44.89 21.36
N LYS A 129 12.17 -45.00 22.50
CA LYS A 129 12.06 -46.16 23.41
C LYS A 129 10.75 -46.17 24.20
N PHE A 130 10.23 -45.00 24.56
CA PHE A 130 8.96 -44.86 25.27
C PHE A 130 7.74 -44.92 24.32
N LEU A 131 7.93 -44.60 23.03
CA LEU A 131 6.90 -44.57 22.00
C LEU A 131 7.40 -45.17 20.67
N PRO A 132 7.60 -46.49 20.60
CA PRO A 132 8.20 -47.16 19.43
C PRO A 132 7.38 -47.10 18.12
N GLY A 133 6.16 -46.53 18.16
CA GLY A 133 5.31 -46.28 16.98
C GLY A 133 5.02 -44.80 16.70
N GLY A 134 5.62 -43.87 17.45
CA GLY A 134 5.24 -42.46 17.42
C GLY A 134 3.84 -42.18 17.99
N VAL A 135 3.55 -40.92 18.29
CA VAL A 135 2.19 -40.51 18.67
C VAL A 135 1.39 -40.36 17.38
N SER A 136 0.76 -41.45 16.92
CA SER A 136 -0.18 -41.38 15.81
C SER A 136 -1.42 -40.62 16.26
N LEU A 137 -1.53 -39.34 15.89
CA LEU A 137 -2.81 -38.62 15.90
C LEU A 137 -3.61 -39.08 14.67
N GLU A 138 -4.01 -40.36 14.65
CA GLU A 138 -4.84 -40.93 13.59
C GLU A 138 -6.31 -40.60 13.84
N GLY A 139 -6.74 -39.52 13.22
CA GLY A 139 -8.09 -39.35 12.67
C GLY A 139 -8.05 -39.42 11.14
N LYS A 140 -7.27 -40.35 10.58
CA LYS A 140 -7.15 -40.54 9.13
C LYS A 140 -7.23 -42.03 8.82
N GLU A 141 -8.47 -42.52 8.78
CA GLU A 141 -8.77 -43.87 8.31
C GLU A 141 -8.25 -44.06 6.88
N ALA A 142 -7.37 -45.03 6.71
CA ALA A 142 -7.06 -45.66 5.45
C ALA A 142 -7.54 -47.12 5.51
N TYR A 143 -8.64 -47.32 4.81
CA TYR A 143 -9.20 -48.55 4.22
C TYR A 143 -8.28 -49.77 4.13
N ASP A 144 -8.75 -50.95 4.56
CA ASP A 144 -8.45 -52.21 3.86
C ASP A 144 -9.60 -53.22 4.04
N GLY A 145 -9.85 -54.01 3.00
CA GLY A 145 -10.72 -55.19 3.08
C GLY A 145 -11.75 -55.35 1.96
N THR A 146 -11.28 -55.52 0.73
CA THR A 146 -12.04 -56.02 -0.43
C THR A 146 -12.88 -57.26 -0.07
N LEU A 147 -14.17 -57.28 -0.44
CA LEU A 147 -14.91 -58.40 -1.09
C LEU A 147 -16.40 -58.00 -1.27
N SER A 148 -16.81 -57.84 -2.53
CA SER A 148 -18.23 -57.78 -2.96
C SER A 148 -18.65 -59.18 -3.46
N PRO A 149 -19.94 -59.59 -3.46
CA PRO A 149 -20.90 -59.01 -4.42
C PRO A 149 -22.38 -58.88 -3.98
N ALA A 150 -23.04 -57.90 -4.63
CA ALA A 150 -24.43 -57.85 -5.10
C ALA A 150 -25.62 -57.95 -4.11
N ARG A 151 -26.46 -56.89 -4.07
CA ARG A 151 -27.83 -56.87 -4.67
C ARG A 151 -28.57 -55.52 -4.47
N GLU A 152 -28.98 -54.93 -5.59
CA GLU A 152 -30.17 -54.07 -5.91
C GLU A 152 -30.56 -52.86 -5.00
N GLU A 153 -30.60 -51.66 -5.63
CA GLU A 153 -31.27 -50.40 -5.19
C GLU A 153 -32.82 -50.54 -5.12
N PRO A 154 -33.67 -49.49 -4.86
CA PRO A 154 -33.44 -48.07 -4.48
C PRO A 154 -34.39 -47.50 -3.38
N ALA A 155 -34.04 -46.36 -2.77
CA ALA A 155 -34.94 -45.31 -2.25
C ALA A 155 -34.06 -44.22 -1.59
N ALA A 156 -33.89 -43.05 -2.22
CA ALA A 156 -34.76 -41.88 -2.13
C ALA A 156 -34.85 -41.27 -0.71
N GLU A 157 -34.26 -40.07 -0.60
CA GLU A 157 -34.67 -38.97 0.28
C GLU A 157 -34.57 -39.18 1.81
N GLU A 158 -33.40 -38.93 2.39
CA GLU A 158 -33.23 -38.38 3.76
C GLU A 158 -31.74 -38.22 4.12
N ALA A 159 -31.06 -37.19 3.60
CA ALA A 159 -29.68 -36.88 4.02
C ALA A 159 -29.38 -35.38 4.16
N GLU A 160 -30.40 -34.54 4.31
CA GLU A 160 -30.22 -33.10 4.58
C GLU A 160 -30.54 -32.67 6.03
N LYS A 161 -30.74 -33.62 6.96
CA LYS A 161 -30.95 -33.29 8.39
C LYS A 161 -30.21 -34.22 9.33
N ALA A 162 -28.89 -34.27 9.26
CA ALA A 162 -28.09 -34.95 10.28
C ALA A 162 -26.65 -34.42 10.40
N VAL A 163 -26.43 -33.10 10.51
CA VAL A 163 -25.17 -32.57 11.08
C VAL A 163 -25.45 -31.37 11.99
N GLN A 164 -26.30 -31.59 12.99
CA GLN A 164 -26.31 -30.78 14.22
C GLN A 164 -26.41 -31.75 15.38
N GLY A 165 -25.33 -31.91 16.16
CA GLY A 165 -25.33 -32.76 17.35
C GLY A 165 -24.15 -33.71 17.44
N GLY A 166 -22.93 -33.19 17.36
CA GLY A 166 -21.73 -33.89 17.77
C GLY A 166 -20.70 -32.84 18.17
N ALA A 167 -20.51 -32.64 19.47
CA ALA A 167 -19.59 -31.66 20.00
C ALA A 167 -18.18 -31.91 19.44
N THR A 168 -17.79 -31.17 18.40
CA THR A 168 -16.39 -31.12 17.99
C THR A 168 -15.62 -30.55 19.18
N PRO A 169 -14.60 -31.26 19.70
CA PRO A 169 -13.79 -30.79 20.82
C PRO A 169 -13.28 -29.36 20.55
N SER A 170 -13.21 -28.52 21.58
CA SER A 170 -12.74 -27.12 21.46
C SER A 170 -11.41 -27.00 20.72
N TYR A 171 -10.52 -27.98 20.92
CA TYR A 171 -9.24 -28.06 20.24
C TYR A 171 -9.35 -28.22 18.72
N ILE A 172 -10.38 -28.89 18.19
CA ILE A 172 -10.62 -29.00 16.74
C ILE A 172 -11.09 -27.66 16.17
N SER A 173 -11.94 -26.91 16.90
CA SER A 173 -12.28 -25.54 16.50
C SER A 173 -11.08 -24.61 16.55
N GLU A 174 -10.24 -24.71 17.58
CA GLU A 174 -8.99 -23.95 17.72
C GLU A 174 -7.97 -24.29 16.62
N LEU A 175 -7.86 -25.56 16.23
CA LEU A 175 -7.01 -25.96 15.11
C LEU A 175 -7.52 -25.42 13.77
N ARG A 176 -8.83 -25.41 13.54
CA ARG A 176 -9.42 -24.83 12.32
C ARG A 176 -9.23 -23.31 12.27
N THR A 177 -9.37 -22.63 13.41
CA THR A 177 -9.09 -21.18 13.48
C THR A 177 -7.60 -20.91 13.29
N LEU A 178 -6.70 -21.67 13.92
CA LEU A 178 -5.25 -21.55 13.72
C LEU A 178 -4.83 -21.84 12.28
N SER A 179 -5.41 -22.84 11.62
CA SER A 179 -5.16 -23.12 10.19
C SER A 179 -5.64 -21.97 9.31
N THR A 180 -6.80 -21.39 9.61
CA THR A 180 -7.31 -20.20 8.90
C THR A 180 -6.42 -18.98 9.13
N ILE A 181 -5.97 -18.76 10.36
CA ILE A 181 -5.06 -17.66 10.73
C ILE A 181 -3.72 -17.85 10.04
N ARG A 182 -3.16 -19.07 10.03
CA ARG A 182 -1.93 -19.39 9.32
C ARG A 182 -2.05 -19.08 7.83
N GLY A 183 -3.11 -19.54 7.16
CA GLY A 183 -3.32 -19.23 5.74
C GLY A 183 -3.48 -17.73 5.47
N ARG A 184 -4.15 -17.00 6.37
CA ARG A 184 -4.23 -15.53 6.29
C ARG A 184 -2.87 -14.87 6.48
N LEU A 185 -2.08 -15.31 7.45
CA LEU A 185 -0.73 -14.78 7.69
C LEU A 185 0.20 -15.08 6.52
N GLU A 186 0.16 -16.28 5.94
CA GLU A 186 0.93 -16.64 4.75
C GLU A 186 0.55 -15.73 3.56
N THR A 187 -0.75 -15.43 3.39
CA THR A 187 -1.22 -14.48 2.37
C THR A 187 -0.70 -13.07 2.63
N VAL A 188 -0.76 -12.59 3.88
CA VAL A 188 -0.24 -11.26 4.26
C VAL A 188 1.27 -11.19 4.06
N ILE A 189 2.03 -12.21 4.46
CA ILE A 189 3.48 -12.29 4.24
C ILE A 189 3.80 -12.24 2.75
N LYS A 190 3.04 -12.94 1.91
CA LYS A 190 3.22 -12.91 0.46
C LYS A 190 2.95 -11.51 -0.11
N VAL A 191 1.82 -10.91 0.24
CA VAL A 191 1.44 -9.57 -0.25
C VAL A 191 2.40 -8.49 0.24
N PHE A 192 2.79 -8.50 1.52
CA PHE A 192 3.78 -7.56 2.05
C PHE A 192 5.18 -7.83 1.50
N GLY A 193 5.53 -9.10 1.28
CA GLY A 193 6.78 -9.48 0.63
C GLY A 193 6.86 -8.92 -0.78
N GLU A 194 5.84 -9.16 -1.62
CA GLU A 194 5.74 -8.60 -2.97
C GLU A 194 5.72 -7.05 -2.94
N ALA A 195 5.04 -6.47 -1.94
CA ALA A 195 5.01 -5.03 -1.77
C ALA A 195 6.40 -4.45 -1.44
N MET A 196 7.15 -5.10 -0.55
CA MET A 196 8.52 -4.73 -0.18
C MET A 196 9.50 -4.82 -1.35
N HIS A 197 9.31 -5.78 -2.26
CA HIS A 197 10.13 -5.89 -3.47
C HIS A 197 9.83 -4.76 -4.47
N TRP A 198 8.60 -4.24 -4.47
CA TRP A 198 8.24 -3.07 -5.26
C TRP A 198 8.76 -1.77 -4.63
N THR A 199 10.04 -1.51 -4.85
CA THR A 199 10.70 -0.26 -4.47
C THR A 199 10.50 0.81 -5.55
N LEU A 200 10.09 2.02 -5.15
CA LEU A 200 10.11 3.18 -6.05
C LEU A 200 11.40 3.97 -5.83
N PRO A 201 11.97 4.54 -6.90
CA PRO A 201 13.09 5.45 -6.76
C PRO A 201 12.65 6.68 -5.94
N PRO A 202 13.43 7.11 -4.92
CA PRO A 202 13.13 8.31 -4.14
C PRO A 202 12.92 9.57 -4.99
N SER A 203 13.43 9.61 -6.23
CA SER A 203 13.14 10.68 -7.18
C SER A 203 11.67 10.76 -7.62
N GLU A 204 10.94 9.65 -7.75
CA GLU A 204 9.53 9.63 -8.18
C GLU A 204 8.55 10.00 -7.04
N ILE A 205 8.93 9.75 -5.79
CA ILE A 205 8.19 10.24 -4.60
C ILE A 205 8.51 11.72 -4.32
N SER A 206 9.71 12.19 -4.66
CA SER A 206 10.18 13.56 -4.40
C SER A 206 9.50 14.60 -5.30
N LEU A 207 9.04 14.22 -6.50
CA LEU A 207 8.28 15.11 -7.38
C LEU A 207 6.89 15.49 -6.84
N THR A 208 6.37 14.75 -5.86
CA THR A 208 5.10 15.07 -5.20
C THR A 208 5.26 15.64 -3.79
N SER A 209 6.48 15.67 -3.25
CA SER A 209 6.76 15.99 -1.83
C SER A 209 7.87 17.03 -1.64
N SER A 210 8.00 17.99 -2.56
CA SER A 210 9.11 18.96 -2.61
C SER A 210 9.12 20.04 -1.51
N LEU A 211 8.62 19.81 -0.30
CA LEU A 211 8.62 20.83 0.78
C LEU A 211 8.96 20.33 2.19
N ILE A 212 9.45 19.11 2.38
CA ILE A 212 9.93 18.63 3.70
C ILE A 212 11.38 18.15 3.57
N SER A 213 12.32 19.09 3.72
CA SER A 213 13.71 18.77 4.06
C SER A 213 13.83 18.72 5.58
N VAL A 214 13.82 17.52 6.14
CA VAL A 214 14.27 17.24 7.50
C VAL A 214 15.24 16.05 7.42
N SER A 215 16.51 16.34 7.66
CA SER A 215 17.66 15.42 7.84
C SER A 215 17.77 14.24 6.87
N ALA A 216 18.58 14.44 5.83
CA ALA A 216 19.03 13.37 4.92
C ALA A 216 19.86 12.32 5.68
N PRO A 217 19.51 11.01 5.61
CA PRO A 217 20.43 9.94 5.93
C PRO A 217 21.45 9.74 4.79
N ASP A 218 22.54 9.02 5.07
CA ASP A 218 23.78 8.98 4.29
C ASP A 218 23.61 8.87 2.74
N PRO A 219 24.40 9.65 1.96
CA PRO A 219 24.29 9.74 0.50
C PRO A 219 24.69 8.46 -0.26
N ASN A 220 25.31 7.48 0.42
CA ASN A 220 25.74 6.22 -0.17
C ASN A 220 24.61 5.17 -0.24
N SER A 221 23.68 5.14 0.72
CA SER A 221 22.56 4.18 0.71
C SER A 221 21.44 4.60 -0.25
N SER A 222 21.24 5.92 -0.38
CA SER A 222 20.22 6.51 -1.27
C SER A 222 20.47 6.18 -2.74
N GLY A 223 21.74 6.10 -3.17
CA GLY A 223 22.11 5.75 -4.54
C GLY A 223 21.81 4.29 -4.91
N ASP A 224 22.01 3.36 -3.98
CA ASP A 224 21.74 1.94 -4.19
C ASP A 224 20.23 1.65 -4.21
N GLN A 225 19.45 2.34 -3.38
CA GLN A 225 17.99 2.22 -3.40
C GLN A 225 17.36 2.90 -4.63
N GLU A 226 17.92 4.02 -5.09
CA GLU A 226 17.54 4.66 -6.36
C GLU A 226 17.83 3.75 -7.56
N ARG A 227 18.97 3.07 -7.59
CA ARG A 227 19.31 2.11 -8.66
C ARG A 227 18.36 0.91 -8.65
N LYS A 228 18.15 0.28 -7.49
CA LYS A 228 17.23 -0.87 -7.34
C LYS A 228 15.80 -0.52 -7.75
N GLY A 229 15.31 0.65 -7.36
CA GLY A 229 13.97 1.11 -7.75
C GLY A 229 13.84 1.35 -9.26
N ARG A 230 14.86 1.92 -9.90
CA ARG A 230 14.90 2.12 -11.36
C ARG A 230 15.03 0.82 -12.13
N GLU A 231 15.86 -0.11 -11.64
CA GLU A 231 16.05 -1.44 -12.23
C GLU A 231 14.78 -2.28 -12.13
N PHE A 232 14.08 -2.24 -11.00
CA PHE A 232 12.81 -2.93 -10.85
C PHE A 232 11.72 -2.33 -11.75
N ALA A 233 11.63 -1.00 -11.82
CA ALA A 233 10.70 -0.31 -12.70
C ALA A 233 10.98 -0.58 -14.19
N SER A 234 12.25 -0.65 -14.60
CA SER A 234 12.63 -1.00 -15.97
C SER A 234 12.36 -2.48 -16.28
N GLN A 235 12.63 -3.37 -15.33
CA GLN A 235 12.33 -4.80 -15.45
C GLN A 235 10.83 -5.06 -15.60
N LEU A 236 10.00 -4.33 -14.86
CA LEU A 236 8.54 -4.46 -14.94
C LEU A 236 8.00 -3.92 -16.26
N ARG A 237 8.59 -2.84 -16.78
CA ARG A 237 8.28 -2.31 -18.11
C ARG A 237 8.72 -3.28 -19.22
N SER A 238 9.87 -3.95 -19.09
CA SER A 238 10.30 -4.96 -20.06
C SER A 238 9.44 -6.22 -19.99
N GLU A 239 9.10 -6.71 -18.79
CA GLU A 239 8.19 -7.85 -18.59
C GLU A 239 6.84 -7.59 -19.28
N ILE A 240 6.26 -6.40 -19.07
CA ILE A 240 5.00 -6.02 -19.71
C ILE A 240 5.18 -5.84 -21.22
N SER A 241 6.28 -5.25 -21.69
CA SER A 241 6.58 -5.13 -23.13
C SER A 241 6.73 -6.50 -23.80
N ASP A 242 7.35 -7.46 -23.13
CA ASP A 242 7.54 -8.83 -23.63
C ASP A 242 6.21 -9.58 -23.67
N LEU A 243 5.36 -9.42 -22.65
CA LEU A 243 4.00 -9.97 -22.63
C LEU A 243 3.14 -9.41 -23.78
N ILE A 244 3.25 -8.11 -24.09
CA ILE A 244 2.50 -7.49 -25.20
C ILE A 244 3.06 -7.89 -26.58
N THR A 245 4.35 -8.22 -26.67
CA THR A 245 4.99 -8.63 -27.94
C THR A 245 4.71 -10.10 -28.28
N GLY A 246 4.16 -10.87 -27.32
CA GLY A 246 3.65 -12.22 -27.55
C GLY A 246 2.39 -12.27 -28.42
N ASP A 247 1.76 -13.43 -28.50
CA ASP A 247 0.49 -13.65 -29.21
C ASP A 247 -0.62 -12.67 -28.76
N GLU A 248 -1.73 -12.59 -29.50
CA GLU A 248 -2.91 -11.74 -29.18
C GLU A 248 -3.40 -11.89 -27.72
N ALA A 249 -3.22 -13.07 -27.10
CA ALA A 249 -3.51 -13.35 -25.69
C ALA A 249 -2.55 -12.67 -24.68
N GLY A 250 -1.41 -12.17 -25.16
CA GLY A 250 -0.41 -11.45 -24.38
C GLY A 250 -0.88 -10.07 -23.90
N SER A 251 -1.79 -9.44 -24.64
CA SER A 251 -2.45 -8.19 -24.24
C SER A 251 -3.32 -8.40 -22.98
N GLU A 252 -4.07 -9.50 -22.92
CA GLU A 252 -4.88 -9.88 -21.76
C GLU A 252 -3.99 -10.27 -20.57
N ALA A 253 -2.92 -11.04 -20.79
CA ALA A 253 -1.96 -11.41 -19.76
C ALA A 253 -1.27 -10.17 -19.14
N ALA A 254 -0.90 -9.19 -19.98
CA ALA A 254 -0.36 -7.91 -19.51
C ALA A 254 -1.37 -7.12 -18.66
N MET A 255 -2.66 -7.11 -19.07
CA MET A 255 -3.73 -6.46 -18.30
C MET A 255 -3.97 -7.13 -16.94
N VAL A 256 -3.94 -8.47 -16.87
CA VAL A 256 -4.02 -9.22 -15.60
C VAL A 256 -2.85 -8.86 -14.68
N ARG A 257 -1.64 -8.78 -15.22
CA ARG A 257 -0.43 -8.40 -14.46
C ARG A 257 -0.52 -6.96 -13.93
N ILE A 258 -0.99 -6.03 -14.74
CA ILE A 258 -1.22 -4.64 -14.36
C ILE A 258 -2.32 -4.53 -13.30
N GLN A 259 -3.37 -5.34 -13.38
CA GLN A 259 -4.41 -5.37 -12.36
C GLN A 259 -3.88 -5.89 -11.02
N ALA A 260 -3.04 -6.92 -11.03
CA ALA A 260 -2.36 -7.39 -9.82
C ALA A 260 -1.46 -6.30 -9.20
N LEU A 261 -0.77 -5.49 -10.02
CA LEU A 261 -0.01 -4.33 -9.55
C LEU A 261 -0.93 -3.23 -8.98
N ARG A 262 -2.12 -3.01 -9.56
CA ARG A 262 -3.10 -2.08 -9.01
C ARG A 262 -3.59 -2.54 -7.63
N ASP A 263 -3.87 -3.83 -7.47
CA ASP A 263 -4.31 -4.40 -6.20
C ASP A 263 -3.18 -4.30 -5.15
N LEU A 264 -1.94 -4.57 -5.54
CA LEU A 264 -0.77 -4.38 -4.68
C LEU A 264 -0.58 -2.91 -4.29
N ALA A 265 -0.82 -1.96 -5.20
CA ALA A 265 -0.74 -0.52 -4.91
C ALA A 265 -1.71 -0.07 -3.80
N THR A 266 -2.81 -0.80 -3.56
CA THR A 266 -3.76 -0.48 -2.47
C THR A 266 -3.17 -0.66 -1.08
N VAL A 267 -2.10 -1.46 -0.92
CA VAL A 267 -1.38 -1.64 0.35
C VAL A 267 -0.80 -0.32 0.87
N TRP A 268 -0.49 0.61 -0.04
CA TRP A 268 0.07 1.93 0.28
C TRP A 268 -0.98 3.03 0.42
N LYS A 269 -2.27 2.68 0.45
CA LYS A 269 -3.35 3.67 0.60
C LYS A 269 -3.16 4.51 1.86
N GLY A 270 -3.16 5.83 1.70
CA GLY A 270 -2.90 6.79 2.78
C GLY A 270 -1.43 7.10 3.05
N THR A 271 -0.49 6.51 2.30
CA THR A 271 0.94 6.83 2.39
C THR A 271 1.36 7.83 1.30
N ALA A 272 2.51 8.48 1.48
CA ALA A 272 3.07 9.41 0.50
C ALA A 272 3.38 8.76 -0.87
N GLU A 273 3.52 7.44 -0.90
CA GLU A 273 3.86 6.67 -2.11
C GLU A 273 2.64 6.30 -2.96
N GLU A 274 1.42 6.40 -2.42
CA GLU A 274 0.18 5.99 -3.10
C GLU A 274 0.04 6.62 -4.49
N LYS A 275 0.20 7.95 -4.57
CA LYS A 275 0.03 8.69 -5.83
C LYS A 275 1.11 8.35 -6.86
N ALA A 276 2.35 8.10 -6.43
CA ALA A 276 3.44 7.74 -7.33
C ALA A 276 3.23 6.34 -7.91
N ARG A 277 2.85 5.38 -7.05
CA ARG A 277 2.55 3.99 -7.44
C ARG A 277 1.37 3.90 -8.41
N ILE A 278 0.29 4.64 -8.16
CA ILE A 278 -0.88 4.69 -9.06
C ILE A 278 -0.49 5.26 -10.43
N LYS A 279 0.26 6.37 -10.47
CA LYS A 279 0.73 6.96 -11.74
C LYS A 279 1.64 6.03 -12.53
N PHE A 280 2.49 5.26 -11.84
CA PHE A 280 3.32 4.26 -12.49
C PHE A 280 2.48 3.16 -13.14
N VAL A 281 1.47 2.63 -12.44
CA VAL A 281 0.52 1.65 -13.00
C VAL A 281 -0.26 2.22 -14.18
N GLU A 282 -0.73 3.47 -14.09
CA GLU A 282 -1.38 4.17 -15.22
C GLU A 282 -0.45 4.33 -16.44
N SER A 283 0.85 4.53 -16.22
CA SER A 283 1.83 4.59 -17.32
C SER A 283 1.98 3.24 -18.03
N LEU A 284 1.87 2.13 -17.29
CA LEU A 284 1.90 0.78 -17.86
C LEU A 284 0.63 0.46 -18.64
N VAL A 285 -0.55 0.87 -18.14
CA VAL A 285 -1.81 0.75 -18.88
C VAL A 285 -1.72 1.47 -20.21
N LYS A 286 -1.21 2.71 -20.23
CA LYS A 286 -1.02 3.48 -21.47
C LYS A 286 -0.07 2.78 -22.45
N LEU A 287 0.97 2.13 -21.96
CA LEU A 287 1.91 1.36 -22.79
C LEU A 287 1.19 0.19 -23.50
N VAL A 288 0.36 -0.55 -22.76
CA VAL A 288 -0.46 -1.63 -23.33
C VAL A 288 -1.46 -1.08 -24.35
N GLU A 289 -2.21 -0.02 -24.01
CA GLU A 289 -3.21 0.58 -24.91
C GLU A 289 -2.58 1.14 -26.21
N GLU A 290 -1.42 1.80 -26.11
CA GLU A 290 -0.71 2.33 -27.27
C GLU A 290 -0.21 1.22 -28.20
N ARG A 291 0.28 0.11 -27.62
CA ARG A 291 0.71 -1.07 -28.39
C ARG A 291 -0.44 -1.84 -29.00
N GLN A 292 -1.53 -2.05 -28.27
CA GLN A 292 -2.75 -2.67 -28.79
C GLN A 292 -3.28 -1.87 -29.99
N ARG A 293 -3.34 -0.55 -29.86
CA ARG A 293 -3.76 0.35 -30.94
C ARG A 293 -2.79 0.34 -32.13
N ALA A 294 -1.50 0.08 -31.92
CA ALA A 294 -0.52 -0.06 -32.99
C ALA A 294 -0.71 -1.38 -33.75
N LEU A 295 -0.93 -2.49 -33.05
CA LEU A 295 -1.23 -3.81 -33.65
C LEU A 295 -2.53 -3.77 -34.47
N GLU A 296 -3.59 -3.14 -33.94
CA GLU A 296 -4.85 -2.95 -34.67
C GLU A 296 -4.67 -2.11 -35.95
N LYS A 297 -3.86 -1.05 -35.89
CA LYS A 297 -3.53 -0.23 -37.06
C LYS A 297 -2.71 -1.00 -38.08
N GLU A 298 -1.75 -1.82 -37.65
CA GLU A 298 -0.94 -2.65 -38.52
C GLU A 298 -1.79 -3.75 -39.20
N ALA A 299 -2.67 -4.40 -38.45
CA ALA A 299 -3.64 -5.36 -38.99
C ALA A 299 -4.58 -4.72 -40.03
N ALA A 300 -5.10 -3.52 -39.73
CA ALA A 300 -5.92 -2.76 -40.66
C ALA A 300 -5.14 -2.30 -41.91
N GLN A 301 -3.85 -1.99 -41.78
CA GLN A 301 -3.00 -1.60 -42.89
C GLN A 301 -2.63 -2.79 -43.78
N ARG A 302 -2.36 -3.97 -43.20
CA ARG A 302 -2.15 -5.23 -43.94
C ARG A 302 -3.41 -5.66 -44.72
N GLN A 303 -4.60 -5.45 -44.17
CA GLN A 303 -5.85 -5.68 -44.90
C GLN A 303 -6.08 -4.69 -46.06
N ARG A 304 -5.60 -3.44 -45.95
CA ARG A 304 -5.70 -2.44 -47.01
C ARG A 304 -4.68 -2.66 -48.13
N THR A 305 -3.45 -3.10 -47.83
CA THR A 305 -2.43 -3.39 -48.84
C THR A 305 -2.66 -4.74 -49.54
N GLY A 306 -3.34 -5.70 -48.89
CA GLY A 306 -3.75 -6.96 -49.51
C GLY A 306 -4.86 -6.83 -50.57
N ARG A 307 -5.52 -5.67 -50.69
CA ARG A 307 -6.66 -5.46 -51.60
C ARG A 307 -6.37 -4.57 -52.82
N SER A 308 -5.14 -4.05 -52.93
CA SER A 308 -4.73 -3.12 -54.01
C SER A 308 -3.76 -3.74 -55.04
N ALA A 309 -3.58 -5.06 -55.04
CA ALA A 309 -2.69 -5.75 -55.99
C ALA A 309 -3.40 -6.25 -57.26
N VAL A 310 -4.36 -5.50 -57.81
CA VAL A 310 -4.82 -5.68 -59.20
C VAL A 310 -5.23 -4.31 -59.73
N VAL A 311 -4.89 -4.02 -60.99
CA VAL A 311 -5.10 -2.78 -61.75
C VAL A 311 -3.91 -1.81 -61.71
N GLN A 312 -2.85 -2.18 -62.44
CA GLN A 312 -1.96 -1.20 -63.08
C GLN A 312 -2.53 -0.83 -64.45
N LYS A 313 -2.82 0.45 -64.66
CA LYS A 313 -2.88 1.09 -65.99
C LYS A 313 -2.43 2.56 -65.84
N PRO A 314 -1.67 3.13 -66.80
CA PRO A 314 -0.70 4.20 -66.52
C PRO A 314 -1.29 5.62 -66.58
N ALA A 315 -0.45 6.55 -66.12
CA ALA A 315 -0.64 7.99 -65.95
C ALA A 315 -1.24 8.76 -67.14
N PRO A 316 -1.72 10.00 -66.91
CA PRO A 316 -0.81 11.12 -67.16
C PRO A 316 -0.84 12.25 -66.11
N ALA A 317 0.15 13.12 -66.27
CA ALA A 317 0.59 14.24 -65.44
C ALA A 317 -0.43 15.38 -65.29
N THR A 318 -0.33 16.15 -64.19
CA THR A 318 0.01 17.59 -64.20
C THR A 318 -0.01 18.24 -62.80
N GLN A 319 1.12 18.90 -62.47
CA GLN A 319 1.24 20.20 -61.77
C GLN A 319 0.96 20.24 -60.25
N LYS A 320 1.58 21.07 -59.41
CA LYS A 320 2.76 21.96 -59.40
C LYS A 320 2.73 22.58 -58.00
N THR A 321 3.74 22.39 -57.15
CA THR A 321 4.01 23.26 -55.99
C THR A 321 5.45 23.03 -55.50
N GLY A 322 6.40 23.15 -56.42
CA GLY A 322 7.83 23.19 -56.12
C GLY A 322 8.22 24.60 -55.70
N GLY A 323 8.34 24.81 -54.39
CA GLY A 323 8.69 26.09 -53.78
C GLY A 323 10.11 26.55 -54.13
N PHE A 324 10.22 27.86 -54.25
CA PHE A 324 11.39 28.69 -54.61
C PHE A 324 12.77 28.27 -54.04
N LEU A 325 12.78 27.52 -52.93
CA LEU A 325 14.00 27.06 -52.26
C LEU A 325 14.77 25.98 -53.05
N ASP A 326 14.10 25.17 -53.86
CA ASP A 326 14.75 24.08 -54.61
C ASP A 326 15.53 24.56 -55.86
N ASN A 327 15.24 25.78 -56.33
CA ASN A 327 16.06 26.42 -57.36
C ASN A 327 17.33 27.09 -56.78
N LEU A 328 17.31 27.48 -55.49
CA LEU A 328 18.47 28.07 -54.83
C LEU A 328 19.51 27.03 -54.40
N SER A 329 19.11 25.79 -54.14
CA SER A 329 20.03 24.68 -53.86
C SER A 329 20.83 24.30 -55.11
N ARG A 330 20.20 24.34 -56.30
CA ARG A 330 20.86 24.04 -57.58
C ARG A 330 21.88 25.09 -58.03
N LEU A 331 21.69 26.37 -57.72
CA LEU A 331 22.67 27.42 -58.10
C LEU A 331 23.94 27.41 -57.25
N ARG A 332 23.94 26.74 -56.09
CA ARG A 332 25.10 26.65 -55.18
C ARG A 332 25.97 25.42 -55.43
N GLY A 333 25.49 24.45 -56.20
CA GLY A 333 26.20 23.20 -56.48
C GLY A 333 27.10 23.23 -57.73
N ASN A 334 27.22 24.36 -58.42
CA ASN A 334 27.92 24.46 -59.71
C ASN A 334 28.96 25.58 -59.76
N ARG A 335 29.86 25.61 -58.76
CA ARG A 335 31.17 26.28 -58.85
C ARG A 335 32.21 25.51 -58.06
#